data_AF-A0A8S4QYP6-F1
#
_entry.id   AF-A0A8S4QYP6-F1
#
_cell.length_a   1.000
_cell.length_b   1.000
_cell.length_c   1.000
_cell.angle_alpha   90.00
_cell.angle_beta   90.00
_cell.angle_gamma   90.00
#
_symmetry.space_group_name_H-M   'P 1'
#
loop_
_entity.id
_entity.type
_entity.pdbx_description
1 polymer ?
#
loop_
_entity_poly.entity_id
_entity_poly.type
_entity_poly.pdbx_seq_one_letter_code
_entity_poly.pdbx_strand_id
1 'polypeptide(L)'
;MVIFLDVDRFLTKNDIRALKTARWPWIETHFLLSRNCHGCGKRVSTYSGERPVHIVLKEEHIKLLLNEKNFWCENCNFAVYDHFTSDECELDSCHAFLSSANN
;
A
#
# COMPACT_ATOMS: atom_id res chain seq x y z
N MET A 1 -21.14 -9.96 14.29
CA MET A 1 -21.04 -9.36 12.93
C MET A 1 -19.62 -8.88 12.76
N VAL A 2 -18.90 -9.37 11.76
CA VAL A 2 -17.54 -8.90 11.44
C VAL A 2 -17.69 -7.73 10.46
N ILE A 3 -17.07 -6.60 10.77
CA ILE A 3 -17.05 -5.43 9.89
C ILE A 3 -15.71 -5.45 9.15
N PHE A 4 -15.76 -5.42 7.82
CA PHE A 4 -14.57 -5.30 6.98
C PHE A 4 -14.29 -3.84 6.65
N LEU A 5 -13.02 -3.52 6.50
CA LEU A 5 -12.59 -2.23 6.00
C LEU A 5 -12.92 -2.14 4.50
N ASP A 6 -13.54 -1.04 4.10
CA ASP A 6 -13.73 -0.71 2.69
C ASP A 6 -12.44 -0.12 2.13
N VAL A 7 -11.82 -0.85 1.21
CA VAL A 7 -10.46 -0.60 0.68
C VAL A 7 -10.43 -0.50 -0.84
N ASP A 8 -11.57 -0.30 -1.50
CA ASP A 8 -11.63 -0.10 -2.96
C ASP A 8 -11.06 1.26 -3.40
N ARG A 9 -10.48 2.00 -2.47
CA ARG A 9 -9.89 3.34 -2.62
C ARG A 9 -8.47 3.38 -2.08
N PHE A 10 -7.69 4.39 -2.46
CA PHE A 10 -6.36 4.62 -1.91
C PHE A 10 -6.38 4.72 -0.37
N LEU A 11 -5.43 4.03 0.27
CA LEU A 11 -5.36 3.99 1.72
C LEU A 11 -4.93 5.33 2.31
N THR A 12 -5.54 5.65 3.44
CA THR A 12 -5.14 6.74 4.31
C THR A 12 -4.77 6.23 5.69
N LYS A 13 -4.07 7.06 6.46
CA LYS A 13 -3.80 6.77 7.89
C LYS A 13 -5.08 6.52 8.69
N ASN A 14 -6.22 7.05 8.27
CA ASN A 14 -7.50 6.83 8.95
C ASN A 14 -8.08 5.44 8.69
N ASP A 15 -7.88 4.89 7.50
CA ASP A 15 -8.33 3.53 7.14
C ASP A 15 -7.63 2.48 8.00
N ILE A 16 -6.31 2.61 8.14
CA ILE A 16 -5.56 1.66 8.97
C ILE A 16 -5.87 1.86 10.47
N ARG A 17 -6.22 3.07 10.92
CA ARG A 17 -6.74 3.27 12.29
C ARG A 17 -8.05 2.55 12.53
N ALA A 18 -8.91 2.42 11.51
CA ALA A 18 -10.16 1.70 11.60
C ALA A 18 -9.97 0.18 11.79
N LEU A 19 -8.78 -0.38 11.53
CA LEU A 19 -8.44 -1.78 11.83
C LEU A 19 -8.40 -2.11 13.34
N LYS A 20 -8.62 -1.12 14.21
CA LYS A 20 -8.92 -1.36 15.63
C LYS A 20 -10.29 -2.02 15.83
N THR A 21 -11.24 -1.75 14.93
CA THR A 21 -12.64 -2.17 15.04
C THR A 21 -13.12 -2.95 13.83
N ALA A 22 -12.46 -2.81 12.69
CA ALA A 22 -12.71 -3.56 11.46
C ALA A 22 -11.57 -4.56 11.18
N ARG A 23 -11.84 -5.52 10.29
CA ARG A 23 -10.83 -6.43 9.73
C ARG A 23 -10.39 -5.98 8.35
N TRP A 24 -9.13 -6.26 8.03
CA TRP A 24 -8.65 -6.13 6.67
C TRP A 24 -9.33 -7.21 5.81
N PRO A 25 -9.80 -6.90 4.59
CA PRO A 25 -10.65 -7.82 3.83
C PRO A 25 -9.90 -8.95 3.14
N TRP A 26 -8.58 -8.86 3.01
CA TRP A 26 -7.78 -9.83 2.25
C TRP A 26 -6.81 -10.61 3.15
N ILE A 27 -6.59 -11.88 2.83
CA ILE A 27 -5.66 -12.75 3.57
C ILE A 27 -4.21 -12.32 3.32
N GLU A 28 -3.92 -11.92 2.08
CA GLU A 28 -2.63 -11.43 1.62
C GLU A 28 -2.87 -10.20 0.74
N THR A 29 -1.94 -9.25 0.80
CA THR A 29 -2.03 -8.01 0.04
C THR A 29 -0.66 -7.61 -0.47
N HIS A 30 -0.62 -7.30 -1.76
CA HIS A 30 0.56 -6.85 -2.45
C HIS A 30 0.54 -5.34 -2.53
N PHE A 31 1.54 -4.69 -1.94
CA PHE A 31 1.72 -3.26 -1.97
C PHE A 31 2.80 -2.90 -2.97
N LEU A 32 2.46 -2.10 -3.98
CA LEU A 32 3.39 -1.62 -5.01
C LEU A 32 3.61 -0.12 -4.87
N LEU A 33 4.87 0.30 -4.87
CA LEU A 33 5.23 1.70 -4.69
C LEU A 33 4.75 2.54 -5.88
N SER A 34 3.87 3.49 -5.62
CA SER A 34 3.39 4.43 -6.62
C SER A 34 4.47 5.47 -6.93
N ARG A 35 4.61 5.86 -8.21
CA ARG A 35 5.57 6.91 -8.62
C ARG A 35 5.23 8.28 -8.03
N ASN A 36 3.94 8.56 -7.90
CA ASN A 36 3.39 9.81 -7.37
C ASN A 36 2.37 9.47 -6.28
N CYS A 37 2.25 10.34 -5.27
CA CYS A 37 1.24 10.18 -4.25
C CYS A 37 -0.15 10.51 -4.82
N HIS A 38 -1.12 9.60 -4.69
CA HIS A 38 -2.50 9.81 -5.16
C HIS A 38 -3.23 10.98 -4.49
N GLY A 39 -2.88 11.31 -3.25
CA GLY A 39 -3.53 12.40 -2.53
C GLY A 39 -3.05 13.81 -2.92
N CYS A 40 -1.74 13.99 -3.13
CA CYS A 40 -1.15 15.32 -3.38
C CYS A 40 -0.44 15.47 -4.74
N GLY A 41 -0.36 14.41 -5.54
CA GLY A 41 0.27 14.39 -6.86
C GLY A 41 1.80 14.52 -6.86
N LYS A 42 2.44 14.78 -5.72
CA LYS A 42 3.90 14.91 -5.63
C LYS A 42 4.57 13.56 -5.90
N ARG A 43 5.72 13.62 -6.57
CA ARG A 43 6.58 12.46 -6.82
C ARG A 43 7.02 11.85 -5.48
N VAL A 44 6.91 10.54 -5.37
CA VAL A 44 7.39 9.80 -4.20
C VAL A 44 8.90 9.68 -4.30
N SER A 45 9.62 10.21 -3.31
CA SER A 45 11.07 10.13 -3.25
C SER A 45 11.50 8.69 -2.98
N THR A 46 12.11 8.05 -3.98
CA THR A 46 12.81 6.76 -3.83
C THR A 46 14.24 6.92 -3.30
N TYR A 47 14.67 8.15 -2.99
CA TYR A 47 16.07 8.59 -3.00
C TYR A 47 16.97 8.06 -1.86
N SER A 48 16.51 7.16 -0.99
CA SER A 48 17.37 6.55 0.05
C SER A 48 17.51 5.03 -0.03
N GLY A 49 16.81 4.33 -0.94
CA GLY A 49 16.79 2.86 -0.96
C GLY A 49 16.03 2.21 0.21
N GLU A 50 15.36 3.01 1.05
CA GLU A 50 14.62 2.54 2.23
C GLU A 50 13.15 2.18 1.93
N ARG A 51 12.69 2.39 0.68
CA ARG A 51 11.32 2.08 0.23
C ARG A 51 11.35 0.88 -0.72
N PRO A 52 10.84 -0.30 -0.32
CA PRO A 52 10.71 -1.44 -1.22
C PRO A 52 9.79 -1.07 -2.39
N VAL A 53 10.08 -1.56 -3.59
CA VAL A 53 9.16 -1.40 -4.73
C VAL A 53 7.91 -2.25 -4.55
N HIS A 54 8.06 -3.40 -3.90
CA HIS A 54 7.00 -4.38 -3.67
C HIS A 54 7.11 -4.90 -2.23
N ILE A 55 5.99 -4.90 -1.51
CA ILE A 55 5.85 -5.44 -0.16
C ILE A 55 4.65 -6.38 -0.16
N VAL A 56 4.81 -7.57 0.41
CA VAL A 56 3.69 -8.50 0.61
C VAL A 56 3.42 -8.58 2.10
N LEU A 57 2.17 -8.32 2.51
CA LEU A 57 1.74 -8.44 3.89
C LEU A 57 0.51 -9.33 3.99
N LYS A 58 0.46 -10.12 5.06
CA LYS A 58 -0.72 -10.88 5.46
C LYS A 58 -1.64 -10.05 6.33
N GLU A 59 -2.91 -10.42 6.41
CA GLU A 59 -3.96 -9.73 7.20
C GLU A 59 -3.47 -9.33 8.60
N GLU A 60 -2.82 -10.26 9.33
CA GLU A 60 -2.34 -10.05 10.69
C GLU A 60 -1.23 -8.99 10.80
N HIS A 61 -0.51 -8.74 9.72
CA HIS A 61 0.64 -7.84 9.66
C HIS A 61 0.29 -6.43 9.13
N ILE A 62 -0.90 -6.23 8.56
CA ILE A 62 -1.31 -4.92 8.00
C ILE A 62 -1.25 -3.80 9.03
N LYS A 63 -1.49 -4.09 10.32
CA LYS A 63 -1.44 -3.08 11.39
C LYS A 63 -0.03 -2.50 11.59
N LEU A 64 1.02 -3.19 11.16
CA LEU A 64 2.40 -2.69 11.22
C LEU A 64 2.59 -1.43 10.37
N LEU A 65 1.78 -1.25 9.32
CA LEU A 65 1.83 -0.09 8.42
C LEU A 65 1.60 1.25 9.14
N LEU A 66 0.88 1.27 10.27
CA LEU A 66 0.66 2.51 11.05
C LEU A 66 1.96 3.17 11.49
N ASN A 67 2.98 2.35 11.77
CA ASN A 67 4.25 2.81 12.30
C ASN A 67 5.32 2.95 11.22
N GLU A 68 5.06 2.47 10.01
CA GLU A 68 6.02 2.49 8.92
C GLU A 68 6.05 3.86 8.25
N LYS A 69 7.01 4.71 8.66
CA LYS A 69 7.15 6.09 8.14
C LYS A 69 7.27 6.11 6.61
N ASN A 70 7.89 5.08 6.03
CA ASN A 70 8.17 4.98 4.61
C ASN A 70 6.97 4.51 3.78
N PHE A 71 5.89 4.05 4.43
CA PHE A 71 4.64 3.68 3.78
C PHE A 71 3.76 4.88 3.42
N TRP A 72 3.94 6.00 4.14
CA TRP A 72 3.10 7.17 4.03
C TRP A 72 3.72 8.26 3.17
N CYS A 73 2.87 9.11 2.60
CA CYS A 73 3.31 10.34 1.99
C CYS A 73 3.85 11.30 3.06
N GLU A 74 4.95 11.98 2.76
CA GLU A 74 5.53 13.00 3.64
C GLU A 74 4.70 14.30 3.65
N ASN A 75 3.86 14.50 2.64
CA ASN A 75 3.11 15.75 2.43
C ASN A 75 1.60 15.62 2.73
N CYS A 76 1.06 14.40 2.88
CA CYS A 76 -0.35 14.18 3.15
C CYS A 76 -0.59 12.85 3.87
N ASN A 77 -1.85 12.51 4.14
CA ASN A 77 -2.23 11.32 4.92
C ASN A 77 -2.42 10.05 4.09
N PHE A 78 -2.10 10.08 2.80
CA PHE A 78 -2.27 8.94 1.89
C PHE A 78 -1.05 8.02 1.94
N ALA A 79 -1.29 6.73 1.72
CA ALA A 79 -0.25 5.77 1.40
C ALA A 79 0.42 6.15 0.08
N VAL A 80 1.70 5.79 -0.06
CA VAL A 80 2.42 5.88 -1.33
C VAL A 80 2.50 4.54 -2.06
N TYR A 81 1.73 3.56 -1.60
CA TYR A 81 1.61 2.25 -2.20
C TYR A 81 0.18 2.05 -2.68
N ASP A 82 0.06 1.49 -3.87
CA ASP A 82 -1.15 0.85 -4.35
C ASP A 82 -1.22 -0.55 -3.76
N HIS A 83 -2.42 -1.08 -3.59
CA HIS A 83 -2.64 -2.39 -2.99
C HIS A 83 -3.49 -3.26 -3.90
N PHE A 84 -3.14 -4.54 -3.95
CA PHE A 84 -3.76 -5.53 -4.83
C PHE A 84 -3.93 -6.84 -4.08
N THR A 85 -4.97 -7.60 -4.43
CA THR A 85 -5.02 -9.02 -4.07
C THR A 85 -3.97 -9.81 -4.85
N SER A 86 -3.69 -11.04 -4.43
CA SER A 86 -2.68 -11.88 -5.07
C SER A 86 -3.03 -12.14 -6.56
N ASP A 87 -4.31 -12.36 -6.88
CA ASP A 87 -4.78 -12.56 -8.25
C ASP A 87 -4.71 -11.29 -9.12
N GLU A 88 -5.00 -10.12 -8.57
CA GLU A 88 -4.86 -8.83 -9.29
C GLU A 88 -3.39 -8.50 -9.58
N CYS A 89 -2.49 -8.81 -8.64
CA CYS A 89 -1.05 -8.60 -8.82
C CYS A 89 -0.49 -9.49 -9.94
N GLU A 90 -0.97 -10.74 -10.06
CA GLU A 90 -0.59 -11.67 -11.12
C GLU A 90 -1.10 -11.24 -12.50
N LEU A 91 -2.30 -10.65 -12.57
CA LEU A 91 -2.95 -10.29 -13.83
C LEU A 91 -2.44 -8.97 -14.44
N ASP A 92 -2.25 -7.92 -13.65
CA ASP A 92 -2.23 -6.56 -14.21
C ASP A 92 -0.98 -5.71 -13.89
N SER A 93 -0.17 -5.99 -12.86
CA SER A 93 0.73 -4.91 -12.37
C SER A 93 2.08 -5.30 -11.75
N CYS A 94 2.25 -6.48 -11.17
CA CYS A 94 3.52 -6.80 -10.53
C CYS A 94 4.65 -7.08 -11.54
N HIS A 95 4.35 -7.73 -12.68
CA HIS A 95 5.34 -8.03 -13.72
C HIS A 95 5.84 -6.78 -14.49
N ALA A 96 4.94 -5.86 -14.85
CA ALA A 96 5.30 -4.66 -15.63
C ALA A 96 6.11 -3.63 -14.83
N PHE A 97 5.84 -3.49 -13.52
CA PHE A 97 6.59 -2.60 -12.64
C PHE A 97 8.03 -3.09 -12.38
N LEU A 98 8.22 -4.40 -12.20
CA LEU A 98 9.55 -5.00 -11.99
C LEU A 98 10.44 -4.91 -13.26
N SER A 99 9.86 -4.99 -14.47
CA SER A 99 10.59 -4.78 -15.72
C SER A 99 10.98 -3.31 -15.98
N SER A 100 10.23 -2.36 -15.41
CA SER A 100 10.45 -0.92 -15.59
C SER A 100 11.43 -0.30 -14.58
N ALA A 101 11.73 -0.99 -13.48
CA ALA A 101 12.68 -0.55 -12.47
C ALA A 101 14.16 -0.92 -12.79
N ASN A 102 14.38 -1.74 -13.82
CA ASN A 102 15.69 -2.24 -14.26
C ASN A 102 16.17 -1.64 -15.61
N ASN A 103 15.57 -0.55 -16.09
CA ASN A 103 16.01 0.20 -17.28
C ASN A 103 16.30 1.66 -16.95
#